data_AF-A0A524K047-F1
#
_entry.id   AF-A0A524K047-F1
#
_cell.length_a   1.000
_cell.length_b   1.000
_cell.length_c   1.000
_cell.angle_alpha   90.00
_cell.angle_beta   90.00
_cell.angle_gamma   90.00
#
_symmetry.space_group_name_H-M   'P 1'
#
loop_
_entity.id
_entity.type
_entity.pdbx_description
1 polymer ?
#
loop_
_entity_poly.entity_id
_entity_poly.type
_entity_poly.pdbx_seq_one_letter_code
_entity_poly.pdbx_strand_id
1 'polypeptide(L)'
;MTAWMPADLAAWLRVNLRFFMGTLLLAGAGTVYPSIVATPTDADGDGIPDSADNCINQGNPSQLDADRDGYGNFCDADLNNSGMTNSADIAILYSVLSKPAGSSATAAAADLDGTGRVTTADWMRMRTYLGTPPGPSGLVTIVPSGTATISWLPPTQRTDGSVLTNLAGYEIRFGTRPGALDNTIRLSNPGLTRYLVESLTPGTWYFALVAVDSAGVTSGLSAIKPKTIS
;
A
#
# COMPACT_ATOMS: atom_id res chain seq x y z
N MET A 1 30.50 11.64 -5.89
CA MET A 1 29.58 10.68 -5.25
C MET A 1 29.72 9.37 -5.99
N THR A 2 30.59 8.49 -5.50
CA THR A 2 30.90 7.20 -6.12
C THR A 2 29.76 6.24 -5.80
N ALA A 3 28.91 5.98 -6.79
CA ALA A 3 27.92 4.91 -6.71
C ALA A 3 28.65 3.57 -6.51
N TRP A 4 28.28 2.84 -5.47
CA TRP A 4 28.84 1.53 -5.15
C TRP A 4 27.99 0.41 -5.79
N MET A 5 28.56 -0.48 -6.63
CA MET A 5 27.93 -1.73 -7.15
C MET A 5 28.06 -1.91 -8.69
N PRO A 6 28.93 -2.78 -9.30
CA PRO A 6 28.42 -4.11 -9.69
C PRO A 6 29.45 -5.26 -9.78
N ALA A 7 28.99 -6.48 -9.53
CA ALA A 7 29.36 -7.66 -10.29
C ALA A 7 28.16 -8.62 -10.25
N ASP A 8 27.51 -8.78 -11.41
CA ASP A 8 26.37 -9.68 -11.67
C ASP A 8 24.94 -9.16 -11.32
N LEU A 9 24.51 -8.10 -12.01
CA LEU A 9 23.18 -7.50 -11.85
C LEU A 9 22.01 -8.38 -12.37
N ALA A 10 22.26 -9.52 -13.03
CA ALA A 10 21.25 -10.21 -13.83
C ALA A 10 20.47 -11.38 -13.14
N ALA A 11 20.97 -11.98 -12.04
CA ALA A 11 20.56 -13.35 -11.68
C ALA A 11 19.89 -13.58 -10.32
N TRP A 12 19.62 -12.55 -9.50
CA TRP A 12 19.36 -12.78 -8.07
C TRP A 12 17.92 -12.66 -7.60
N LEU A 13 17.08 -11.88 -8.28
CA LEU A 13 15.70 -11.64 -7.83
C LEU A 13 14.74 -12.65 -8.44
N ARG A 14 14.13 -13.51 -7.61
CA ARG A 14 13.03 -14.40 -7.98
C ARG A 14 11.76 -13.97 -7.26
N VAL A 15 10.72 -13.63 -8.03
CA VAL A 15 9.39 -13.30 -7.51
C VAL A 15 8.43 -14.44 -7.81
N ASN A 16 7.99 -15.16 -6.78
CA ASN A 16 7.10 -16.32 -6.90
C ASN A 16 5.70 -15.99 -6.39
N LEU A 17 4.68 -16.61 -6.99
CA LEU A 17 3.30 -16.60 -6.46
C LEU A 17 3.20 -17.69 -5.36
N ARG A 18 2.56 -17.40 -4.23
CA ARG A 18 2.05 -18.44 -3.33
C ARG A 18 0.60 -18.13 -3.00
N PHE A 19 -0.30 -19.07 -3.29
CA PHE A 19 -1.66 -19.06 -2.78
C PHE A 19 -1.63 -19.57 -1.34
N PHE A 20 -2.13 -18.77 -0.40
CA PHE A 20 -2.48 -19.27 0.94
C PHE A 20 -3.99 -19.47 0.96
N MET A 21 -4.45 -20.73 0.97
CA MET A 21 -5.80 -21.04 1.44
C MET A 21 -5.73 -21.04 2.97
N GLY A 22 -6.04 -19.90 3.59
CA GLY A 22 -6.19 -19.83 5.04
C GLY A 22 -7.47 -20.54 5.46
N THR A 23 -7.36 -21.74 6.02
CA THR A 23 -8.47 -22.39 6.74
C THR A 23 -8.66 -21.69 8.07
N LEU A 24 -9.75 -20.93 8.19
CA LEU A 24 -10.22 -20.34 9.44
C LEU A 24 -10.69 -21.46 10.39
N LEU A 25 -9.93 -21.72 11.45
CA LEU A 25 -10.36 -22.60 12.53
C LEU A 25 -11.19 -21.79 13.53
N LEU A 26 -12.52 -21.83 13.38
CA LEU A 26 -13.44 -21.34 14.41
C LEU A 26 -13.47 -22.34 15.56
N ALA A 27 -12.73 -22.06 16.63
CA ALA A 27 -12.97 -22.68 17.92
C ALA A 27 -14.02 -21.85 18.67
N GLY A 28 -15.26 -22.33 18.69
CA GLY A 28 -16.30 -21.83 19.59
C GLY A 28 -16.30 -22.59 20.91
N ALA A 29 -16.35 -21.86 22.02
CA ALA A 29 -17.00 -22.29 23.26
C ALA A 29 -17.34 -21.06 24.10
N GLY A 30 -18.64 -20.83 24.28
CA GLY A 30 -19.20 -19.67 24.96
C GLY A 30 -19.05 -19.70 26.47
N THR A 31 -18.85 -18.52 27.04
CA THR A 31 -19.18 -18.20 28.43
C THR A 31 -19.98 -16.90 28.43
N VAL A 32 -21.16 -16.92 29.06
CA VAL A 32 -22.03 -15.75 29.22
C VAL A 32 -21.47 -14.90 30.36
N TYR A 33 -20.78 -13.81 30.03
CA TYR A 33 -20.50 -12.74 30.97
C TYR A 33 -21.65 -11.71 30.90
N PRO A 34 -22.06 -11.11 32.03
CA PRO A 34 -23.04 -10.03 32.01
C PRO A 34 -22.53 -8.91 31.10
N SER A 35 -23.29 -8.55 30.07
CA SER A 35 -22.93 -7.55 29.07
C SER A 35 -22.78 -6.18 29.73
N ILE A 36 -21.56 -5.86 30.17
CA ILE A 36 -21.08 -4.48 30.05
C ILE A 36 -20.98 -4.28 28.54
N VAL A 37 -22.01 -3.71 27.92
CA VAL A 37 -21.92 -3.27 26.54
C VAL A 37 -20.93 -2.12 26.56
N ALA A 38 -19.63 -2.43 26.41
CA ALA A 38 -18.67 -1.44 26.00
C ALA A 38 -19.24 -0.90 24.68
N THR A 39 -19.66 0.36 24.67
CA THR A 39 -19.94 1.05 23.43
C THR A 39 -18.71 0.86 22.56
N PRO A 40 -18.84 0.23 21.39
CA PRO A 40 -17.69 0.02 20.53
C PRO A 40 -17.08 1.39 20.23
N THR A 41 -15.75 1.44 20.15
CA THR A 41 -15.02 2.70 19.91
C THR A 41 -15.54 3.33 18.62
N ASP A 42 -15.72 4.64 18.66
CA ASP A 42 -16.10 5.51 17.56
C ASP A 42 -15.21 6.74 17.71
N ALA A 43 -14.07 6.73 17.02
CA ALA A 43 -12.98 7.65 17.23
C ALA A 43 -13.28 9.06 16.69
N ASP A 44 -14.10 9.16 15.65
CA ASP A 44 -14.47 10.44 15.03
C ASP A 44 -15.89 10.92 15.38
N GLY A 45 -16.69 10.10 16.04
CA GLY A 45 -17.97 10.44 16.63
C GLY A 45 -19.10 10.54 15.61
N ASP A 46 -18.98 9.85 14.48
CA ASP A 46 -19.96 9.91 13.38
C ASP A 46 -21.14 8.92 13.56
N GLY A 47 -21.05 8.06 14.58
CA GLY A 47 -22.06 7.06 14.93
C GLY A 47 -21.80 5.68 14.33
N ILE A 48 -20.72 5.50 13.57
CA ILE A 48 -20.26 4.22 13.04
C ILE A 48 -19.08 3.74 13.88
N PRO A 49 -19.13 2.52 14.46
CA PRO A 49 -18.00 2.02 15.24
C PRO A 49 -16.76 1.82 14.37
N ASP A 50 -15.57 2.10 14.91
CA ASP A 50 -14.27 2.01 14.22
C ASP A 50 -14.13 0.71 13.41
N SER A 51 -14.57 -0.43 13.93
CA SER A 51 -14.48 -1.75 13.27
C SER A 51 -15.37 -1.93 12.04
N ALA A 52 -16.27 -0.99 11.78
CA ALA A 52 -17.24 -0.97 10.69
C ALA A 52 -17.19 0.36 9.91
N ASP A 53 -16.25 1.23 10.24
CA ASP A 53 -16.12 2.57 9.69
C ASP A 53 -15.09 2.56 8.54
N ASN A 54 -15.50 3.02 7.35
CA ASN A 54 -14.61 3.14 6.21
C ASN A 54 -13.67 4.36 6.27
N CYS A 55 -13.80 5.22 7.29
CA CYS A 55 -12.92 6.37 7.57
C CYS A 55 -12.73 6.66 9.07
N ILE A 56 -12.12 5.75 9.85
CA ILE A 56 -11.93 5.79 11.33
C ILE A 56 -11.67 7.17 11.97
N ASN A 57 -10.97 8.07 11.28
CA ASN A 57 -10.56 9.37 11.84
C ASN A 57 -11.30 10.57 11.25
N GLN A 58 -12.29 10.35 10.39
CA GLN A 58 -12.92 11.39 9.58
C GLN A 58 -14.40 11.10 9.39
N GLY A 59 -15.21 11.69 10.28
CA GLY A 59 -16.63 11.35 10.36
C GLY A 59 -17.36 11.51 9.04
N ASN A 60 -17.94 10.41 8.57
CA ASN A 60 -18.70 10.30 7.35
C ASN A 60 -19.89 9.36 7.57
N PRO A 61 -20.97 9.82 8.24
CA PRO A 61 -22.10 8.94 8.59
C PRO A 61 -22.81 8.27 7.40
N SER A 62 -22.60 8.78 6.18
CA SER A 62 -23.11 8.18 4.95
C SER A 62 -22.34 6.93 4.51
N GLN A 63 -21.11 6.75 5.02
CA GLN A 63 -20.17 5.68 4.69
C GLN A 63 -20.02 5.51 3.16
N LEU A 64 -20.04 6.62 2.43
CA LEU A 64 -19.95 6.62 0.97
C LEU A 64 -18.57 6.09 0.55
N ASP A 65 -18.58 5.03 -0.24
CA ASP A 65 -17.44 4.34 -0.84
C ASP A 65 -17.84 3.97 -2.27
N ALA A 66 -17.49 4.84 -3.22
CA ALA A 66 -18.02 4.80 -4.59
C ALA A 66 -17.34 3.72 -5.45
N ASP A 67 -16.06 3.45 -5.23
CA ASP A 67 -15.28 2.48 -5.98
C ASP A 67 -15.14 1.11 -5.27
N ARG A 68 -15.60 1.04 -4.01
CA ARG A 68 -15.77 -0.19 -3.21
C ARG A 68 -14.46 -0.87 -2.87
N ASP A 69 -13.42 -0.08 -2.64
CA ASP A 69 -12.15 -0.60 -2.20
C ASP A 69 -12.07 -0.74 -0.66
N GLY A 70 -13.10 -0.23 0.04
CA GLY A 70 -13.30 -0.31 1.47
C GLY A 70 -12.73 0.88 2.23
N TYR A 71 -12.21 1.90 1.54
CA TYR A 71 -11.98 3.23 2.09
C TYR A 71 -13.12 4.16 1.67
N GLY A 72 -13.61 4.99 2.59
CA GLY A 72 -14.66 5.94 2.25
C GLY A 72 -14.11 7.07 1.39
N ASN A 73 -14.93 7.60 0.47
CA ASN A 73 -14.63 8.80 -0.33
C ASN A 73 -14.01 9.94 0.52
N PHE A 74 -14.45 10.05 1.77
CA PHE A 74 -14.06 11.11 2.70
C PHE A 74 -12.60 11.04 3.14
N CYS A 75 -11.99 9.86 3.12
CA CYS A 75 -10.60 9.60 3.49
C CYS A 75 -9.79 8.89 2.39
N ASP A 76 -10.38 8.73 1.20
CA ASP A 76 -9.72 8.14 0.04
C ASP A 76 -9.58 9.14 -1.10
N ALA A 77 -8.38 9.71 -1.25
CA ALA A 77 -8.03 10.54 -2.39
C ALA A 77 -7.17 9.79 -3.44
N ASP A 78 -6.94 8.49 -3.28
CA ASP A 78 -6.20 7.64 -4.23
C ASP A 78 -7.14 7.12 -5.32
N LEU A 79 -7.63 8.04 -6.16
CA LEU A 79 -8.62 7.81 -7.21
C LEU A 79 -8.21 6.80 -8.30
N ASN A 80 -6.99 6.26 -8.26
CA ASN A 80 -6.55 5.16 -9.11
C ASN A 80 -6.10 3.91 -8.35
N ASN A 81 -6.31 3.86 -7.04
CA ASN A 81 -6.04 2.73 -6.14
C ASN A 81 -4.58 2.22 -6.28
N SER A 82 -3.64 3.17 -6.38
CA SER A 82 -2.20 2.89 -6.42
C SER A 82 -1.57 2.64 -5.05
N GLY A 83 -2.33 2.86 -3.98
CA GLY A 83 -1.92 2.89 -2.59
C GLY A 83 -1.39 4.25 -2.13
N MET A 84 -1.37 5.30 -2.97
CA MET A 84 -0.90 6.64 -2.59
C MET A 84 -1.53 7.75 -3.42
N THR A 85 -2.04 8.78 -2.76
CA THR A 85 -2.51 10.00 -3.42
C THR A 85 -1.34 10.83 -3.96
N ASN A 86 -1.27 10.99 -5.28
CA ASN A 86 -0.18 11.70 -5.95
C ASN A 86 -0.66 12.48 -7.19
N SER A 87 0.29 12.90 -8.03
CA SER A 87 0.01 13.66 -9.25
C SER A 87 -0.93 12.96 -10.25
N ALA A 88 -0.98 11.63 -10.25
CA ALA A 88 -1.91 10.87 -11.08
C ALA A 88 -3.36 11.09 -10.63
N ASP A 89 -3.60 11.05 -9.31
CA ASP A 89 -4.92 11.28 -8.72
C ASP A 89 -5.38 12.72 -8.93
N ILE A 90 -4.45 13.67 -8.80
CA ILE A 90 -4.69 15.08 -9.14
C ILE A 90 -5.24 15.20 -10.58
N ALA A 91 -4.59 14.52 -11.55
CA ALA A 91 -5.03 14.57 -12.94
C ALA A 91 -6.42 13.94 -13.12
N ILE A 92 -6.73 12.89 -12.37
CA ILE A 92 -8.05 12.24 -12.38
C ILE A 92 -9.12 13.19 -11.84
N LEU A 93 -8.90 13.81 -10.68
CA LEU A 93 -9.85 14.77 -10.11
C LEU A 93 -10.12 15.93 -11.08
N TYR A 94 -9.07 16.51 -11.67
CA TYR A 94 -9.22 17.57 -12.66
C TYR A 94 -10.02 17.15 -13.90
N SER A 95 -9.97 15.87 -14.29
CA SER A 95 -10.74 15.37 -15.43
C SER A 95 -12.26 15.37 -15.21
N VAL A 96 -12.70 15.35 -13.95
CA VAL A 96 -14.12 15.30 -13.55
C VAL A 96 -14.56 16.53 -12.76
N LEU A 97 -13.74 17.58 -12.68
CA LEU A 97 -14.10 18.82 -11.99
C LEU A 97 -15.38 19.45 -12.58
N SER A 98 -16.24 19.95 -11.70
CA SER A 98 -17.58 20.50 -12.01
C SER A 98 -18.59 19.48 -12.56
N LYS A 99 -18.27 18.18 -12.55
CA LYS A 99 -19.21 17.14 -12.95
C LYS A 99 -20.07 16.70 -11.75
N PRO A 100 -21.35 16.32 -11.98
CA PRO A 100 -22.12 15.62 -10.96
C PRO A 100 -21.46 14.28 -10.61
N ALA A 101 -21.49 13.88 -9.33
CA ALA A 101 -20.93 12.60 -8.88
C ALA A 101 -21.53 11.41 -9.66
N GLY A 102 -22.84 11.45 -9.93
CA GLY A 102 -23.52 10.40 -10.71
C GLY A 102 -23.21 10.36 -12.21
N SER A 103 -22.29 11.20 -12.72
CA SER A 103 -21.98 11.23 -14.16
C SER A 103 -20.98 10.17 -14.61
N SER A 104 -20.17 9.61 -13.71
CA SER A 104 -19.27 8.49 -13.95
C SER A 104 -18.83 7.87 -12.63
N ALA A 105 -18.30 6.64 -12.65
CA ALA A 105 -17.70 6.03 -11.45
C ALA A 105 -16.54 6.89 -10.90
N THR A 106 -15.71 7.43 -11.79
CA THR A 106 -14.63 8.36 -11.41
C THR A 106 -15.14 9.63 -10.77
N ALA A 107 -16.22 10.23 -11.28
CA ALA A 107 -16.82 11.41 -10.67
C ALA A 107 -17.47 11.09 -9.32
N ALA A 108 -18.00 9.87 -9.15
CA ALA A 108 -18.54 9.41 -7.88
C ALA A 108 -17.44 9.22 -6.82
N ALA A 109 -16.29 8.65 -7.19
CA ALA A 109 -15.14 8.53 -6.29
C ALA A 109 -14.49 9.90 -5.99
N ALA A 110 -14.43 10.79 -6.98
CA ALA A 110 -13.84 12.13 -6.82
C ALA A 110 -14.73 13.13 -6.04
N ASP A 111 -15.96 12.76 -5.68
CA ASP A 111 -16.85 13.50 -4.76
C ASP A 111 -16.46 13.14 -3.31
N LEU A 112 -15.30 13.63 -2.90
CA LEU A 112 -14.64 13.29 -1.63
C LEU A 112 -15.42 13.82 -0.42
N ASP A 113 -16.20 14.89 -0.56
CA ASP A 113 -17.06 15.39 0.53
C ASP A 113 -18.50 14.85 0.48
N GLY A 114 -18.84 14.05 -0.54
CA GLY A 114 -20.15 13.41 -0.68
C GLY A 114 -21.30 14.40 -0.95
N THR A 115 -21.02 15.60 -1.46
CA THR A 115 -22.04 16.61 -1.76
C THR A 115 -22.81 16.34 -3.06
N GLY A 116 -22.42 15.31 -3.82
CA GLY A 116 -23.01 14.92 -5.09
C GLY A 116 -22.41 15.66 -6.30
N ARG A 117 -21.32 16.41 -6.11
CA ARG A 117 -20.67 17.21 -7.16
C ARG A 117 -19.18 17.33 -6.87
N VAL A 118 -18.37 17.03 -7.89
CA VAL A 118 -16.93 17.30 -7.84
C VAL A 118 -16.70 18.81 -8.00
N THR A 119 -16.29 19.48 -6.94
CA THR A 119 -16.04 20.92 -6.88
C THR A 119 -14.63 21.23 -6.38
N THR A 120 -14.37 22.51 -6.13
CA THR A 120 -13.12 22.95 -5.48
C THR A 120 -13.02 22.46 -4.04
N ALA A 121 -14.12 22.08 -3.38
CA ALA A 121 -14.08 21.50 -2.04
C ALA A 121 -13.38 20.13 -2.05
N ASP A 122 -13.70 19.27 -3.01
CA ASP A 122 -13.03 17.99 -3.22
C ASP A 122 -11.55 18.18 -3.54
N TRP A 123 -11.23 19.19 -4.35
CA TRP A 123 -9.83 19.55 -4.61
C TRP A 123 -9.10 19.97 -3.33
N MET A 124 -9.72 20.80 -2.48
CA MET A 124 -9.13 21.20 -1.20
C MET A 124 -8.96 20.01 -0.25
N ARG A 125 -9.88 19.05 -0.30
CA ARG A 125 -9.81 17.81 0.46
C ARG A 125 -8.69 16.91 -0.03
N MET A 126 -8.59 16.63 -1.32
CA MET A 126 -7.48 15.87 -1.91
C MET A 126 -6.11 16.44 -1.51
N ARG A 127 -5.99 17.77 -1.46
CA ARG A 127 -4.73 18.44 -1.09
C ARG A 127 -4.23 18.08 0.30
N THR A 128 -5.10 17.70 1.24
CA THR A 128 -4.68 17.28 2.58
C THR A 128 -4.11 15.86 2.61
N TYR A 129 -4.35 15.07 1.56
CA TYR A 129 -3.92 13.67 1.44
C TYR A 129 -2.74 13.47 0.48
N LEU A 130 -2.19 14.53 -0.12
CA LEU A 130 -1.06 14.37 -1.04
C LEU A 130 0.14 13.70 -0.35
N GLY A 131 0.57 12.56 -0.89
CA GLY A 131 1.66 11.74 -0.36
C GLY A 131 1.24 10.80 0.77
N THR A 132 -0.06 10.66 1.06
CA THR A 132 -0.57 9.68 2.03
C THR A 132 -1.26 8.51 1.31
N PRO A 133 -1.29 7.32 1.93
CA PRO A 133 -2.21 6.25 1.54
C PRO A 133 -3.67 6.64 1.83
N PRO A 134 -4.66 5.91 1.29
CA PRO A 134 -6.07 6.06 1.65
C PRO A 134 -6.34 5.61 3.10
N GLY A 135 -7.43 6.14 3.68
CA GLY A 135 -7.90 5.76 5.01
C GLY A 135 -7.26 6.53 6.17
N PRO A 136 -7.14 5.91 7.36
CA PRO A 136 -7.39 4.50 7.65
C PRO A 136 -8.88 4.12 7.63
N SER A 137 -9.16 2.86 7.25
CA SER A 137 -10.47 2.21 7.31
C SER A 137 -10.42 1.05 8.30
N GLY A 138 -11.51 0.81 9.01
CA GLY A 138 -11.69 -0.35 9.87
C GLY A 138 -12.48 -1.48 9.20
N LEU A 139 -12.94 -1.27 7.97
CA LEU A 139 -13.47 -2.36 7.16
C LEU A 139 -12.36 -3.37 6.85
N VAL A 140 -12.67 -4.65 7.02
CA VAL A 140 -11.84 -5.72 6.47
C VAL A 140 -12.04 -5.71 4.96
N THR A 141 -11.20 -4.95 4.27
CA THR A 141 -11.28 -4.80 2.82
C THR A 141 -10.98 -6.15 2.16
N ILE A 142 -11.98 -6.78 1.55
CA ILE A 142 -11.79 -7.83 0.54
C ILE A 142 -11.37 -7.17 -0.78
N VAL A 143 -10.34 -6.32 -0.76
CA VAL A 143 -9.57 -6.06 -1.98
C VAL A 143 -9.03 -7.42 -2.38
N PRO A 144 -9.11 -7.84 -3.66
CA PRO A 144 -8.33 -8.96 -4.15
C PRO A 144 -6.86 -8.60 -4.04
N SER A 145 -6.31 -8.68 -2.83
CA SER A 145 -4.91 -8.41 -2.57
C SER A 145 -4.16 -9.70 -2.83
N GLY A 146 -3.26 -9.66 -3.79
CA GLY A 146 -2.30 -10.74 -3.96
C GLY A 146 -1.11 -10.56 -3.03
N THR A 147 -0.27 -11.58 -3.05
CA THR A 147 1.03 -11.53 -2.40
C THR A 147 2.13 -11.79 -3.41
N ALA A 148 3.30 -11.20 -3.18
CA ALA A 148 4.51 -11.51 -3.93
C ALA A 148 5.56 -12.01 -2.95
N THR A 149 6.04 -13.25 -3.15
CA THR A 149 7.22 -13.71 -2.41
C THR A 149 8.46 -13.32 -3.18
N ILE A 150 9.26 -12.47 -2.57
CA ILE A 150 10.57 -12.05 -3.07
C ILE A 150 11.62 -12.97 -2.46
N SER A 151 12.51 -13.48 -3.28
CA SER A 151 13.64 -14.31 -2.86
C SER A 151 14.92 -13.87 -3.57
N TRP A 152 16.02 -13.87 -2.82
CA TRP A 152 17.34 -13.43 -3.28
C TRP A 152 18.44 -14.25 -2.62
N LEU A 153 19.65 -14.16 -3.17
CA LEU A 153 20.85 -14.67 -2.50
C LEU A 153 21.64 -13.47 -1.97
N PRO A 154 22.19 -13.53 -0.74
CA PRO A 154 22.95 -12.43 -0.15
C PRO A 154 24.18 -12.06 -0.98
N PRO A 155 24.51 -10.76 -1.11
CA PRO A 155 25.76 -10.35 -1.73
C PRO A 155 26.96 -10.74 -0.85
N THR A 156 28.03 -11.22 -1.48
CA THR A 156 29.27 -11.64 -0.78
C THR A 156 30.46 -10.71 -1.04
N GLN A 157 30.35 -9.82 -2.02
CA GLN A 157 31.41 -8.91 -2.44
C GLN A 157 30.88 -7.50 -2.66
N ARG A 158 31.77 -6.50 -2.59
CA ARG A 158 31.57 -5.12 -3.03
C ARG A 158 31.86 -4.96 -4.52
N THR A 159 31.57 -3.77 -5.05
CA THR A 159 31.81 -3.35 -6.44
C THR A 159 33.27 -3.40 -6.86
N ASP A 160 34.16 -3.20 -5.90
CA ASP A 160 35.62 -3.26 -6.10
C ASP A 160 36.15 -4.70 -6.01
N GLY A 161 35.27 -5.69 -5.85
CA GLY A 161 35.61 -7.10 -5.67
C GLY A 161 36.05 -7.46 -4.24
N SER A 162 36.11 -6.51 -3.30
CA SER A 162 36.42 -6.79 -1.90
C SER A 162 35.30 -7.60 -1.24
N VAL A 163 35.64 -8.44 -0.25
CA VAL A 163 34.64 -9.23 0.48
C VAL A 163 33.73 -8.31 1.29
N LEU A 164 32.42 -8.55 1.22
CA LEU A 164 31.43 -7.84 2.02
C LEU A 164 31.28 -8.55 3.38
N THR A 165 31.83 -7.95 4.43
CA THR A 165 31.80 -8.51 5.80
C THR A 165 30.83 -7.78 6.73
N ASN A 166 30.31 -6.62 6.32
CA ASN A 166 29.59 -5.69 7.19
C ASN A 166 28.14 -5.44 6.75
N LEU A 167 27.53 -6.38 6.02
CA LEU A 167 26.14 -6.32 5.60
C LEU A 167 25.21 -6.24 6.83
N ALA A 168 24.31 -5.27 6.85
CA ALA A 168 23.36 -5.06 7.94
C ALA A 168 21.91 -5.37 7.55
N GLY A 169 21.58 -5.35 6.26
CA GLY A 169 20.21 -5.57 5.83
C GLY A 169 19.96 -5.27 4.35
N TYR A 170 18.68 -5.11 4.04
CA TYR A 170 18.19 -4.87 2.69
C TYR A 170 17.06 -3.82 2.67
N GLU A 171 16.89 -3.13 1.55
CA GLU A 171 15.66 -2.42 1.23
C GLU A 171 14.99 -3.08 0.01
N ILE A 172 13.70 -3.40 0.11
CA ILE A 172 12.88 -3.78 -1.04
C ILE A 172 12.23 -2.51 -1.55
N ARG A 173 12.45 -2.17 -2.83
CA ARG A 173 11.78 -1.06 -3.49
C ARG A 173 10.80 -1.59 -4.53
N PHE A 174 9.58 -1.09 -4.52
CA PHE A 174 8.54 -1.57 -5.42
C PHE A 174 7.51 -0.52 -5.82
N GLY A 175 6.86 -0.74 -6.95
CA GLY A 175 5.85 0.16 -7.48
C GLY A 175 5.15 -0.41 -8.70
N THR A 176 4.18 0.31 -9.25
CA THR A 176 3.39 -0.12 -10.40
C THR A 176 4.04 0.24 -11.75
N ARG A 177 5.19 0.92 -11.72
CA ARG A 177 5.97 1.30 -12.91
C ARG A 177 7.44 0.92 -12.73
N PRO A 178 8.13 0.45 -13.78
CA PRO A 178 9.54 0.08 -13.67
C PRO A 178 10.47 1.26 -13.38
N GLY A 179 10.05 2.50 -13.68
CA GLY A 179 10.83 3.72 -13.42
C GLY A 179 10.46 4.44 -12.10
N ALA A 180 9.43 3.99 -11.40
CA ALA A 180 8.93 4.63 -10.18
C ALA A 180 8.64 3.55 -9.13
N LEU A 181 9.66 3.26 -8.32
CA LEU A 181 9.59 2.28 -7.21
C LEU A 181 9.34 3.06 -5.91
N ASP A 182 8.15 3.62 -5.78
CA ASP A 182 7.81 4.63 -4.77
C ASP A 182 7.64 4.05 -3.35
N ASN A 183 7.46 2.73 -3.25
CA ASN A 183 7.33 2.03 -1.97
C ASN A 183 8.67 1.43 -1.53
N THR A 184 8.98 1.53 -0.23
CA THR A 184 10.21 0.98 0.35
C THR A 184 9.93 0.20 1.63
N ILE A 185 10.41 -1.04 1.72
CA ILE A 185 10.43 -1.85 2.94
C ILE A 185 11.88 -2.05 3.38
N ARG A 186 12.20 -1.71 4.63
CA ARG A 186 13.54 -1.88 5.22
C ARG A 186 13.61 -3.14 6.06
N LEU A 187 14.66 -3.94 5.84
CA LEU A 187 14.89 -5.23 6.48
C LEU A 187 16.24 -5.21 7.19
N SER A 188 16.24 -4.95 8.49
CA SER A 188 17.46 -4.91 9.32
C SER A 188 17.93 -6.30 9.75
N ASN A 189 17.95 -7.26 8.83
CA ASN A 189 18.44 -8.62 9.05
C ASN A 189 19.25 -9.09 7.82
N PRO A 190 20.59 -9.17 7.91
CA PRO A 190 21.43 -9.54 6.78
C PRO A 190 21.28 -11.01 6.37
N GLY A 191 20.80 -11.87 7.28
CA GLY A 191 20.55 -13.30 7.02
C GLY A 191 19.23 -13.59 6.28
N LEU A 192 18.41 -12.57 6.04
CA LEU A 192 17.15 -12.74 5.33
C LEU A 192 17.41 -12.98 3.83
N THR A 193 16.76 -14.00 3.27
CA THR A 193 16.85 -14.37 1.84
C THR A 193 15.50 -14.44 1.14
N ARG A 194 14.41 -14.20 1.89
CA ARG A 194 13.04 -14.22 1.42
C ARG A 194 12.17 -13.24 2.21
N TYR A 195 11.20 -12.64 1.53
CA TYR A 195 10.20 -11.77 2.14
C TYR A 195 8.85 -11.90 1.41
N LEU A 196 7.75 -11.84 2.15
CA LEU A 196 6.40 -11.84 1.60
C LEU A 196 5.89 -10.41 1.60
N VAL A 197 5.64 -9.86 0.42
CA VAL A 197 4.94 -8.59 0.27
C VAL A 197 3.45 -8.90 0.15
N GLU A 198 2.67 -8.37 1.06
CA GLU A 198 1.22 -8.56 1.17
C GLU A 198 0.47 -7.31 0.69
N SER A 199 -0.85 -7.38 0.66
CA SER A 199 -1.73 -6.25 0.32
C SER A 199 -1.45 -5.61 -1.05
N LEU A 200 -1.00 -6.40 -2.04
CA LEU A 200 -0.75 -5.90 -3.39
C LEU A 200 -2.04 -5.91 -4.21
N THR A 201 -2.45 -4.75 -4.71
CA THR A 201 -3.62 -4.64 -5.59
C THR A 201 -3.41 -5.41 -6.92
N PRO A 202 -4.49 -5.84 -7.60
CA PRO A 202 -4.39 -6.47 -8.92
C PRO A 202 -3.69 -5.55 -9.92
N GLY A 203 -2.73 -6.10 -10.66
CA GLY A 203 -1.88 -5.31 -11.56
C GLY A 203 -0.46 -5.84 -11.64
N THR A 204 0.37 -5.19 -12.46
CA THR A 204 1.79 -5.54 -12.57
C THR A 204 2.62 -4.66 -11.65
N TRP A 205 3.24 -5.30 -10.66
CA TRP A 205 4.15 -4.69 -9.71
C TRP A 205 5.60 -4.96 -10.10
N TYR A 206 6.47 -3.98 -9.89
CA TYR A 206 7.89 -4.04 -10.18
C TYR A 206 8.67 -4.01 -8.88
N PHE A 207 9.65 -4.88 -8.74
CA PHE A 207 10.43 -5.04 -7.51
C PHE A 207 11.92 -4.93 -7.80
N ALA A 208 12.65 -4.29 -6.89
CA ALA A 208 14.11 -4.27 -6.84
C ALA A 208 14.58 -4.35 -5.38
N LEU A 209 15.82 -4.82 -5.19
CA LEU A 209 16.48 -4.88 -3.90
C LEU A 209 17.65 -3.91 -3.84
N VAL A 210 17.93 -3.42 -2.63
CA VAL A 210 19.10 -2.64 -2.26
C VAL A 210 19.74 -3.33 -1.05
N ALA A 211 21.05 -3.51 -1.05
CA ALA A 211 21.79 -3.97 0.13
C ALA A 211 22.22 -2.77 0.98
N VAL A 212 22.17 -2.91 2.30
CA VAL A 212 22.56 -1.88 3.26
C VAL A 212 23.61 -2.43 4.20
N ASP A 213 24.71 -1.70 4.36
CA ASP A 213 25.77 -2.07 5.29
C ASP A 213 25.55 -1.46 6.70
N SER A 214 26.38 -1.86 7.66
CA SER A 214 26.32 -1.39 9.05
C SER A 214 26.59 0.10 9.24
N ALA A 215 27.13 0.80 8.23
CA ALA A 215 27.29 2.24 8.22
C ALA A 215 26.08 2.96 7.58
N GLY A 216 25.06 2.22 7.14
CA GLY A 216 23.89 2.75 6.45
C GLY A 216 24.13 3.08 4.98
N VAL A 217 25.27 2.64 4.42
CA VAL A 217 25.59 2.85 3.01
C VAL A 217 24.83 1.84 2.16
N THR A 218 24.16 2.34 1.12
CA THR A 218 23.31 1.55 0.22
C THR A 218 24.02 1.18 -1.09
N SER A 219 23.73 0.01 -1.62
CA SER A 219 24.10 -0.36 -3.00
C SER A 219 23.25 0.38 -4.05
N GLY A 220 23.58 0.19 -5.33
CA GLY A 220 22.62 0.41 -6.43
C GLY A 220 21.44 -0.56 -6.38
N LEU A 221 20.40 -0.28 -7.18
CA LEU A 221 19.24 -1.17 -7.37
C LEU A 221 19.65 -2.48 -8.05
N SER A 222 19.07 -3.60 -7.61
CA SER A 222 19.09 -4.85 -8.36
C SER A 222 18.34 -4.72 -9.70
N ALA A 223 18.43 -5.73 -10.56
CA ALA A 223 17.52 -5.84 -11.70
C ALA A 223 16.06 -5.74 -11.24
N ILE A 224 15.29 -4.90 -11.93
CA ILE A 224 13.87 -4.70 -11.69
C ILE A 224 13.13 -5.91 -12.26
N LYS A 225 12.32 -6.57 -11.44
CA LYS A 225 11.52 -7.74 -11.86
C LYS A 225 10.02 -7.44 -11.75
N PRO A 226 9.25 -7.66 -12.83
CA PRO A 226 7.80 -7.52 -12.80
C PRO A 226 7.13 -8.74 -12.15
N LYS A 227 5.95 -8.53 -11.59
CA LYS A 227 5.06 -9.55 -11.06
C LYS A 227 3.61 -9.11 -11.21
N THR A 228 2.84 -9.90 -11.96
CA THR A 228 1.40 -9.69 -12.09
C THR A 228 0.66 -10.34 -10.93
N ILE A 229 -0.18 -9.54 -10.30
CA ILE A 229 -1.17 -9.92 -9.30
C ILE A 229 -2.53 -9.95 -10.00
N SER A 230 -3.24 -11.07 -9.86
CA SER A 230 -4.52 -11.36 -10.50
C SER A 230 -5.65 -11.39 -9.49
#